data_AF-A0A847QXI6-F1
#
_entry.id   AF-A0A847QXI6-F1
#
_cell.length_a   1.000
_cell.length_b   1.000
_cell.length_c   1.000
_cell.angle_alpha   90.00
_cell.angle_beta   90.00
_cell.angle_gamma   90.00
#
_symmetry.space_group_name_H-M   'P 1'
#
loop_
_entity.id
_entity.type
_entity.pdbx_description
1 polymer ?
#
loop_
_entity_poly.entity_id
_entity_poly.type
_entity_poly.pdbx_seq_one_letter_code
_entity_poly.pdbx_strand_id
1 'polypeptide(L)' 'MNRRKKIKDIYDKRMKQANLKVNPKKAKPKYISKAERAKMEAEAAANPNTDIETEATQTSATENA' A
#
# COMPACT_ATOMS: atom_id res chain seq x y z
N MET A 1 22.07 26.12 -4.50
CA MET A 1 21.05 25.85 -3.46
C MET A 1 21.70 25.95 -2.10
N ASN A 2 21.16 26.76 -1.19
CA ASN A 2 21.61 26.82 0.19
C ASN A 2 21.64 25.41 0.80
N ARG A 3 22.74 25.03 1.46
CA ARG A 3 22.90 23.69 2.10
C ARG A 3 21.73 23.36 3.02
N ARG A 4 21.25 24.36 3.78
CA ARG A 4 20.07 24.27 4.64
C ARG A 4 18.82 23.83 3.87
N LYS A 5 18.57 24.41 2.70
CA LYS A 5 17.44 24.05 1.83
C LYS A 5 17.58 22.60 1.33
N LYS A 6 18.78 22.20 0.89
CA LYS A 6 19.03 20.83 0.42
C LYS A 6 18.81 19.78 1.51
N ILE A 7 19.26 20.04 2.73
CA ILE A 7 19.04 19.13 3.87
C ILE A 7 17.55 18.99 4.17
N LYS A 8 16.82 20.11 4.21
CA LYS A 8 15.37 20.12 4.41
C LYS A 8 14.64 19.32 3.32
N ASP A 9 14.98 19.58 2.05
CA ASP A 9 14.34 18.90 0.91
C ASP A 9 14.57 17.37 0.95
N ILE A 10 15.75 16.91 1.37
CA ILE A 10 16.06 15.48 1.51
C ILE A 10 15.29 14.88 2.69
N TYR A 11 15.25 15.57 3.82
CA TYR A 11 14.50 15.13 5.01
C TYR A 11 13.00 14.99 4.70
N ASP A 12 12.39 16.02 4.11
CA ASP A 12 10.96 16.01 3.77
C ASP A 12 10.60 14.89 2.80
N LYS A 13 11.47 14.58 1.82
CA LYS A 13 11.27 13.46 0.90
C LYS A 13 11.32 12.11 1.61
N ARG A 14 12.29 11.90 2.50
CA ARG A 14 12.42 10.65 3.27
C ARG A 14 11.24 10.45 4.22
N MET A 15 10.82 11.50 4.93
CA MET A 15 9.65 11.45 5.82
C MET A 15 8.37 11.12 5.07
N LYS A 16 8.15 11.71 3.88
CA LYS A 16 7.00 11.37 3.03
C LYS A 16 7.01 9.89 2.63
N GLN A 17 8.16 9.37 2.17
CA GLN A 17 8.30 7.96 1.78
C GLN A 17 8.07 7.01 2.97
N ALA A 18 8.61 7.34 4.15
CA ALA A 18 8.38 6.57 5.36
C ALA A 18 6.90 6.55 5.76
N ASN A 19 6.22 7.70 5.75
CA ASN A 19 4.79 7.79 6.05
C ASN A 19 3.93 7.04 5.03
N LEU A 20 4.30 7.06 3.75
CA LEU A 20 3.66 6.26 2.70
C LEU A 20 3.79 4.75 2.92
N LYS A 21 4.90 4.29 3.52
CA LYS A 21 5.15 2.88 3.84
C LYS A 21 4.49 2.45 5.15
N VAL A 22 4.45 3.33 6.14
CA VAL A 22 3.87 3.08 7.47
C VAL A 22 2.35 3.20 7.47
N ASN A 23 1.75 4.00 6.59
CA ASN A 23 0.30 4.07 6.48
C ASN A 23 -0.21 2.84 5.70
N PRO A 24 -0.78 1.81 6.35
CA PRO A 24 -1.44 0.76 5.61
C PRO A 24 -2.58 1.42 4.84
N LYS A 25 -2.47 1.48 3.51
CA LYS A 25 -3.59 1.80 2.60
C LYS A 25 -4.81 0.87 2.80
N LYS A 26 -4.73 -0.08 3.74
CA LYS A 26 -5.67 -1.13 4.07
C LYS A 26 -6.78 -0.73 5.03
N ALA A 27 -6.72 0.43 5.70
CA ALA A 27 -7.76 0.79 6.66
C ALA A 27 -9.12 1.08 6.01
N LYS A 28 -9.13 1.55 4.75
CA LYS A 28 -10.34 1.72 3.93
C LYS A 28 -10.01 1.45 2.47
N PRO A 29 -10.83 0.71 1.72
CA PRO A 29 -10.66 0.60 0.28
C PRO A 29 -10.71 1.99 -0.33
N LYS A 30 -9.85 2.23 -1.33
CA LYS A 30 -9.82 3.51 -2.04
C LYS A 30 -11.22 3.82 -2.56
N TYR A 31 -11.76 4.99 -2.21
CA TYR A 31 -13.08 5.38 -2.67
C TYR A 31 -13.03 5.57 -4.19
N ILE A 32 -13.73 4.71 -4.89
CA ILE A 32 -13.97 4.75 -6.33
C ILE A 32 -15.40 5.22 -6.57
N SER A 33 -15.65 5.84 -7.72
CA SER A 33 -17.01 6.27 -8.08
C SER A 33 -17.97 5.08 -8.21
N LYS A 34 -19.29 5.32 -8.10
CA LYS A 34 -20.30 4.25 -8.28
C LYS A 34 -20.16 3.54 -9.64
N ALA A 35 -19.82 4.29 -10.69
CA ALA A 35 -19.61 3.73 -12.03
C ALA A 35 -18.38 2.82 -12.10
N GLU A 36 -17.30 3.18 -11.40
CA GLU A 36 -16.06 2.42 -11.38
C GLU A 36 -16.17 1.16 -10.52
N ARG A 37 -16.98 1.19 -9.45
CA ARG A 37 -17.33 -0.01 -8.67
C ARG A 37 -18.13 -1.01 -9.50
N ALA A 38 -19.11 -0.55 -10.28
CA ALA A 38 -19.88 -1.43 -11.17
C ALA A 38 -19.01 -2.06 -12.28
N LYS A 39 -18.04 -1.30 -12.82
CA LYS A 39 -17.08 -1.83 -13.80
C LYS A 39 -16.18 -2.90 -13.20
N MET A 40 -15.62 -2.66 -12.02
CA MET A 40 -14.78 -3.66 -11.35
C MET A 40 -15.57 -4.89 -10.87
N GLU A 41 -16.84 -4.74 -10.47
CA GLU A 41 -17.70 -5.86 -10.12
C GLU A 41 -18.08 -6.70 -11.36
N ALA A 42 -18.33 -6.06 -12.51
CA ALA A 42 -18.56 -6.75 -13.78
C ALA A 42 -17.30 -7.47 -14.30
N GLU A 43 -16.12 -6.85 -14.15
CA GLU A 43 -14.83 -7.47 -14.50
C GLU A 43 -14.48 -8.63 -13.56
N ALA A 44 -14.75 -8.49 -12.25
CA ALA A 44 -14.58 -9.57 -11.26
C ALA A 44 -15.56 -10.73 -11.49
N ALA A 45 -16.82 -10.44 -11.85
CA ALA A 45 -17.81 -11.46 -12.19
C ALA A 45 -17.46 -12.20 -13.50
N ALA A 46 -16.77 -11.54 -14.44
CA ALA A 46 -16.33 -12.14 -15.70
C ALA A 46 -15.07 -13.01 -15.56
N ASN A 47 -14.23 -12.76 -14.56
CA ASN A 47 -13.00 -13.52 -14.29
C ASN A 47 -12.88 -13.91 -12.81
N PRO A 48 -13.54 -15.00 -12.37
CA PRO A 48 -13.50 -15.44 -10.97
C PRO A 48 -12.14 -16.03 -10.51
N ASN A 49 -11.11 -16.02 -11.37
CA ASN A 49 -9.83 -16.72 -11.13
C ASN A 49 -8.62 -15.79 -10.87
N THR A 50 -8.83 -14.53 -10.49
CA THR A 50 -7.70 -13.62 -10.13
C THR A 50 -7.75 -13.14 -8.67
N ASP A 51 -8.28 -13.98 -7.78
CA ASP A 51 -8.29 -13.72 -6.33
C ASP A 51 -7.42 -14.73 -5.55
N ILE A 52 -6.32 -15.24 -6.10
CA ILE A 52 -5.28 -15.91 -5.29
C ILE A 52 -3.90 -15.62 -5.90
N GLU A 53 -3.29 -14.51 -5.49
CA GLU A 53 -1.84 -14.44 -5.25
C GLU A 53 -1.52 -13.13 -4.49
N THR A 54 -1.61 -13.20 -3.17
CA THR A 54 -0.55 -12.79 -2.23
C THR A 54 -0.99 -13.23 -0.84
N GLU A 55 -1.16 -14.55 -0.69
CA GLU A 55 -1.18 -15.17 0.62
C GLU A 55 0.23 -15.18 1.22
N ALA A 56 0.32 -14.66 2.44
CA ALA A 56 1.02 -15.25 3.56
C ALA A 56 2.47 -15.74 3.36
N THR A 57 3.41 -15.03 3.99
CA THR A 57 4.35 -15.73 4.89
C THR A 57 3.86 -15.52 6.32
N GLN A 58 3.29 -16.58 6.89
CA GLN A 58 2.91 -16.72 8.30
C GLN A 58 4.14 -17.06 9.16
N THR A 59 4.16 -16.51 10.40
CA THR A 59 4.48 -17.15 11.69
C THR A 59 5.79 -17.96 11.83
N SER A 60 6.54 -18.02 12.94
CA SER A 60 6.52 -17.50 14.30
C SER A 60 7.76 -18.11 14.98
N ALA A 61 8.41 -17.35 15.86
CA ALA A 61 9.27 -17.77 16.98
C ALA A 61 10.01 -19.12 16.90
N THR A 62 11.35 -19.05 16.97
CA THR A 62 12.13 -20.06 17.70
C THR A 62 13.12 -19.29 18.58
N GLU A 63 12.81 -19.19 19.87
CA GLU A 63 13.80 -19.00 20.92
C GLU A 63 14.87 -20.08 20.79
N ASN A 64 16.15 -19.72 20.90
CA ASN A 64 17.13 -20.43 21.73
C ASN A 64 18.52 -19.77 21.68
N ALA A 65 19.14 -19.78 22.87
CA ALA A 65 20.56 -19.60 23.24
C ALA A 65 21.18 -18.20 23.21
#